data_AF-A0A9P3KAM8-F1
#
_entry.id   AF-A0A9P3KAM8-F1
#
_cell.length_a   1.000
_cell.length_b   1.000
_cell.length_c   1.000
_cell.angle_alpha   90.00
_cell.angle_beta   90.00
_cell.angle_gamma   90.00
#
_symmetry.space_group_name_H-M   'P 1'
#
loop_
_entity.id
_entity.type
_entity.pdbx_description
1 polymer ?
#
loop_
_entity_poly.entity_id
_entity_poly.type
_entity_poly.pdbx_seq_one_letter_code
_entity_poly.pdbx_strand_id
1 'polypeptide(L)'
;MALFRAIREVVWQRRLLAELGEEQQGPTPLYCDSQGAIALAKNPVLHGLTKHMKVKWHWVRSMVTAGEVELHYVKTTAQPADMMTKRLVEQ
;
A
#
# COMPACT_ATOMS: atom_id res chain seq x y z
N MET A 1 4.74 -7.34 2.11
CA MET A 1 5.86 -6.44 1.72
C MET A 1 5.51 -5.56 0.51
N ALA A 2 4.79 -6.06 -0.50
CA ALA A 2 4.36 -5.27 -1.66
C ALA A 2 3.57 -4.01 -1.27
N LEU A 3 2.53 -4.14 -0.42
CA LEU A 3 1.73 -2.99 0.04
C LEU A 3 2.56 -1.90 0.73
N PHE A 4 3.48 -2.27 1.62
CA PHE A 4 4.40 -1.32 2.26
C PHE A 4 5.25 -0.55 1.23
N ARG A 5 5.77 -1.24 0.21
CA ARG A 5 6.57 -0.62 -0.85
C ARG A 5 5.72 0.33 -1.70
N ALA A 6 4.50 -0.08 -2.07
CA ALA A 6 3.57 0.74 -2.83
C ALA A 6 3.21 2.03 -2.07
N ILE A 7 2.84 1.93 -0.79
CA ILE A 7 2.53 3.10 0.04
C ILE A 7 3.73 4.02 0.18
N ARG A 8 4.93 3.47 0.36
CA ARG A 8 6.17 4.27 0.40
C ARG A 8 6.41 5.04 -0.89
N GLU A 9 6.18 4.40 -2.02
CA GLU A 9 6.33 5.03 -3.33
C GLU A 9 5.29 6.13 -3.53
N VAL A 10 4.02 5.89 -3.20
CA VAL A 10 2.95 6.89 -3.28
C VAL A 10 3.28 8.10 -2.41
N VAL A 11 3.71 7.90 -1.16
CA VAL A 11 4.08 9.00 -0.26
C VAL A 11 5.26 9.79 -0.81
N TRP A 12 6.24 9.12 -1.42
CA TRP A 12 7.36 9.81 -2.07
C TRP A 12 6.90 10.62 -3.29
N GLN A 13 6.05 10.05 -4.15
CA GLN A 13 5.49 10.75 -5.31
C GLN A 13 4.64 11.95 -4.90
N ARG A 14 3.81 11.83 -3.85
CA ARG A 14 3.03 12.95 -3.29
C ARG A 14 3.93 14.10 -2.85
N ARG A 15 5.06 13.81 -2.20
CA ARG A 15 6.04 14.82 -1.78
C ARG A 15 6.72 15.49 -2.97
N LEU A 16 7.13 14.69 -3.95
CA LEU A 16 7.71 15.22 -5.18
C LEU A 16 6.73 16.14 -5.92
N LEU A 17 5.48 15.73 -6.04
CA LEU A 17 4.43 16.55 -6.67
C LEU A 17 4.18 17.84 -5.89
N ALA A 18 4.18 17.79 -4.55
CA ALA A 18 4.06 18.99 -3.71
C ALA A 18 5.24 19.96 -3.92
N GLU A 19 6.48 19.48 -4.06
CA GLU A 19 7.65 20.30 -4.38
C GLU A 19 7.53 20.95 -5.78
N LEU A 20 6.82 20.31 -6.70
CA LEU A 20 6.53 20.85 -8.03
C LEU A 20 5.31 21.78 -8.07
N GLY A 21 4.65 22.03 -6.92
CA GLY A 21 3.46 22.87 -6.80
C GLY A 21 2.12 22.15 -7.01
N GLU A 22 2.14 20.83 -7.22
CA GLU A 22 0.96 19.98 -7.46
C GLU A 22 0.61 19.18 -6.19
N GLU A 23 0.22 19.88 -5.12
CA GLU A 23 -0.11 19.23 -3.86
C GLU A 23 -1.37 18.36 -3.98
N GLN A 24 -1.24 17.10 -3.55
CA GLN A 24 -2.31 16.11 -3.66
C GLN A 24 -3.34 16.28 -2.53
N GLN A 25 -4.51 16.79 -2.89
CA GLN A 25 -5.62 16.98 -1.96
C GLN A 25 -6.30 15.65 -1.61
N GLY A 26 -6.39 15.35 -0.32
CA GLY A 26 -7.01 14.13 0.19
C GLY A 26 -6.19 12.84 -0.03
N PRO A 27 -6.75 11.69 0.38
CA PRO A 27 -6.05 10.41 0.33
C PRO A 27 -5.91 9.88 -1.09
N THR A 28 -4.73 9.32 -1.41
CA THR A 28 -4.54 8.59 -2.67
C THR A 28 -5.15 7.18 -2.56
N PRO A 29 -6.10 6.79 -3.42
CA PRO A 29 -6.69 5.46 -3.39
C PRO A 29 -5.70 4.41 -3.90
N LEU A 30 -5.48 3.36 -3.11
CA LEU A 30 -4.66 2.20 -3.43
C LEU A 30 -5.50 0.92 -3.38
N TYR A 31 -5.41 0.13 -4.45
CA TYR A 31 -6.12 -1.13 -4.59
C TYR A 31 -5.21 -2.31 -4.26
N CYS A 32 -5.70 -3.23 -3.43
CA CYS A 32 -4.96 -4.42 -3.01
C CYS A 32 -5.87 -5.64 -2.95
N ASP A 33 -5.42 -6.75 -3.51
CA ASP A 33 -6.11 -8.03 -3.48
C ASP A 33 -5.83 -8.87 -2.23
N SER A 34 -4.85 -8.49 -1.43
CA SER A 34 -4.54 -9.16 -0.18
C SER A 34 -5.37 -8.59 0.97
N GLN A 35 -6.47 -9.28 1.30
CA GLN A 35 -7.28 -8.95 2.47
C GLN A 35 -6.47 -8.98 3.78
N GLY A 36 -5.51 -9.90 3.90
CA GLY A 36 -4.61 -9.94 5.06
C GLY A 36 -3.72 -8.69 5.17
N ALA A 37 -3.23 -8.17 4.04
CA ALA A 37 -2.48 -6.92 4.01
C ALA A 37 -3.34 -5.70 4.40
N ILE A 38 -4.59 -5.65 3.91
CA ILE A 38 -5.55 -4.60 4.28
C ILE A 38 -5.91 -4.70 5.77
N ALA A 39 -6.15 -5.90 6.28
CA ALA A 39 -6.43 -6.12 7.70
C ALA A 39 -5.27 -5.68 8.59
N LEU A 40 -4.02 -5.98 8.20
CA LEU A 40 -2.81 -5.55 8.92
C LEU A 40 -2.61 -4.03 8.93
N ALA A 41 -2.96 -3.36 7.83
CA ALA A 41 -2.95 -1.90 7.74
C ALA A 41 -3.99 -1.28 8.70
N LYS A 42 -5.19 -1.86 8.79
CA LYS A 42 -6.29 -1.33 9.60
C LYS A 42 -6.24 -1.74 11.09
N ASN A 43 -5.76 -2.94 11.41
CA ASN A 43 -5.80 -3.51 12.77
C ASN A 43 -4.42 -4.03 13.22
N PRO A 44 -3.92 -3.65 14.42
CA PRO A 44 -2.66 -4.16 15.00
C PRO A 44 -2.68 -5.61 15.47
N VAL A 45 -3.85 -6.22 15.64
CA VAL A 45 -3.96 -7.50 16.35
C VAL A 45 -3.56 -8.64 15.42
N LEU A 46 -2.27 -9.01 15.45
CA LEU A 46 -1.75 -10.27 14.91
C LEU A 46 -0.58 -10.77 15.76
N HIS A 47 -0.79 -11.90 16.42
CA HIS A 47 0.27 -12.66 17.08
C HIS A 47 1.12 -13.36 16.01
N GLY A 48 2.45 -13.25 16.09
CA GLY A 48 3.38 -13.94 15.17
C GLY A 48 4.16 -13.07 14.18
N LEU A 49 3.94 -11.74 14.15
CA LEU A 49 4.80 -10.85 13.35
C LEU A 49 6.16 -10.62 14.02
N THR A 50 7.22 -10.71 13.22
CA THR A 50 8.57 -10.29 13.62
C THR A 50 8.64 -8.77 13.87
N LYS A 51 9.61 -8.33 14.69
CA LYS A 51 9.80 -6.91 15.01
C LYS A 51 9.91 -6.02 13.76
N HIS A 52 10.66 -6.45 12.76
CA HIS A 52 10.84 -5.67 11.53
C HIS A 52 9.54 -5.51 10.73
N MET A 53 8.65 -6.52 10.75
CA MET A 53 7.34 -6.41 10.12
C MET A 53 6.42 -5.49 10.90
N LYS A 54 6.46 -5.56 12.24
CA LYS A 54 5.66 -4.67 13.11
C LYS A 54 5.96 -3.20 12.84
N VAL A 55 7.23 -2.82 12.73
CA VAL A 55 7.62 -1.42 12.42
C VAL A 55 7.08 -0.98 11.06
N LYS A 56 7.18 -1.82 10.03
CA LYS A 56 6.64 -1.51 8.69
C LYS A 56 5.13 -1.33 8.70
N TRP A 57 4.40 -2.22 9.38
CA TRP A 57 2.94 -2.14 9.48
C TRP A 57 2.46 -0.99 10.36
N HIS A 58 3.22 -0.64 11.39
CA HIS A 58 2.97 0.58 12.16
C HIS A 58 3.03 1.81 11.26
N TRP A 59 4.09 1.95 10.46
CA TRP A 59 4.23 3.06 9.52
C TRP A 59 3.12 3.09 8.46
N VAL A 60 2.77 1.93 7.87
CA VAL A 60 1.65 1.83 6.92
C VAL A 60 0.35 2.35 7.54
N ARG A 61 0.05 1.95 8.77
CA ARG A 61 -1.14 2.40 9.46
C ARG A 61 -1.11 3.91 9.68
N SER A 62 0.03 4.46 10.08
CA SER A 62 0.16 5.91 10.25
C SER A 62 -0.18 6.67 8.96
N MET A 63 0.23 6.17 7.79
CA MET A 63 -0.11 6.81 6.50
C MET A 63 -1.61 6.71 6.16
N VAL A 64 -2.24 5.57 6.47
CA VAL A 64 -3.69 5.39 6.27
C VAL A 64 -4.49 6.27 7.25
N THR A 65 -4.10 6.32 8.52
CA THR A 65 -4.76 7.15 9.55
C THR A 65 -4.55 8.65 9.30
N ALA A 66 -3.40 9.05 8.76
CA ALA A 66 -3.14 10.44 8.37
C ALA A 66 -3.93 10.89 7.14
N GLY A 67 -4.62 9.97 6.44
CA GLY A 67 -5.36 10.30 5.23
C GLY A 67 -4.48 10.60 4.02
N GLU A 68 -3.22 10.14 4.02
CA GLU A 68 -2.34 10.23 2.85
C GLU A 68 -2.71 9.17 1.81
N VAL A 69 -3.22 8.02 2.28
CA VAL A 69 -3.55 6.86 1.46
C VAL A 69 -4.85 6.22 1.96
N GLU A 70 -5.71 5.84 1.03
CA GLU A 70 -6.90 5.02 1.28
C GLU A 70 -6.75 3.63 0.67
N LEU A 71 -7.13 2.58 1.40
CA LEU A 71 -6.99 1.18 0.95
C LEU A 71 -8.33 0.56 0.56
N HIS A 72 -8.41 0.12 -0.69
CA HIS A 72 -9.56 -0.59 -1.25
C HIS A 72 -9.20 -2.04 -1.60
N TYR A 73 -10.13 -2.94 -1.34
CA TYR A 73 -10.01 -4.31 -1.80
C TYR A 73 -10.40 -4.43 -3.28
N VAL A 74 -9.59 -5.14 -4.06
CA VAL A 74 -9.91 -5.54 -5.44
C VAL A 74 -9.71 -7.04 -5.58
N LYS A 75 -10.54 -7.74 -6.35
CA LYS A 75 -10.33 -9.17 -6.62
C LYS A 75 -9.06 -9.35 -7.45
N THR A 76 -8.27 -10.40 -7.21
CA THR A 76 -7.04 -10.69 -7.97
C THR A 76 -7.29 -10.74 -9.49
N THR A 77 -8.42 -11.30 -9.92
CA THR A 77 -8.82 -11.34 -11.36
C THR A 77 -9.08 -9.97 -11.97
N ALA A 78 -9.33 -8.96 -11.13
CA ALA A 78 -9.57 -7.58 -11.51
C ALA A 78 -8.41 -6.66 -11.11
N GLN A 79 -7.26 -7.20 -10.71
CA GLN A 79 -6.07 -6.43 -10.34
C GLN A 79 -5.06 -6.40 -11.51
N PRO A 80 -4.97 -5.31 -12.30
CA PRO A 80 -4.05 -5.25 -13.44
C PRO A 80 -2.57 -5.39 -13.03
N ALA A 81 -2.24 -4.97 -11.81
CA ALA A 81 -0.89 -5.10 -11.26
C ALA A 81 -0.46 -6.57 -11.10
N ASP A 82 -1.39 -7.51 -10.90
CA ASP A 82 -1.07 -8.94 -10.80
C ASP A 82 -0.47 -9.45 -12.11
N MET A 83 -1.04 -9.06 -13.24
CA MET A 83 -0.49 -9.37 -14.58
C MET A 83 0.94 -8.82 -14.75
N MET A 84 1.21 -7.60 -14.28
CA MET A 84 2.54 -6.99 -14.36
C MET A 84 3.57 -7.66 -13.44
N THR A 85 3.12 -8.36 -12.39
CA THR A 85 4.01 -9.06 -11.45
C THR A 85 4.22 -10.54 -11.78
N LYS A 86 3.42 -11.09 -12.71
CA LYS A 86 3.60 -12.46 -13.19
C LYS A 86 4.73 -12.50 -14.21
N ARG A 87 5.57 -13.53 -14.10
CA ARG A 87 6.58 -13.82 -15.11
C ARG A 87 5.89 -14.05 -16.46
N LEU A 88 6.46 -13.49 -17.52
CA LEU A 88 6.11 -13.92 -18.87
C LEU A 88 6.52 -15.40 -18.98
N VAL A 89 5.62 -16.24 -19.46
CA VAL A 89 5.98 -17.62 -19.80
C VAL A 89 6.76 -17.51 -21.12
N GLU A 90 8.05 -17.86 -21.11
CA GLU A 90 8.83 -18.01 -22.35
C GLU A 90 8.15 -19.08 -23.22
N GLN A 91 7.90 -18.74 -24.49
CA GLN A 91 7.31 -19.63 -25.49
C GLN A 91 8.34 -20.59 -26.06
#